data_AF-A0A397TMT7-F1
#
_entry.id   AF-A0A397TMT7-F1
#
_cell.length_a   1.000
_cell.length_b   1.000
_cell.length_c   1.000
_cell.angle_alpha   90.00
_cell.angle_beta   90.00
_cell.angle_gamma   90.00
#
_symmetry.space_group_name_H-M   'P 1'
#
loop_
_entity.id
_entity.type
_entity.pdbx_description
1 polymer ?
#
loop_
_entity_poly.entity_id
_entity_poly.type
_entity_poly.pdbx_seq_one_letter_code
_entity_poly.pdbx_strand_id
1 'polypeptide(L)'
;MTDKGPLNRFIGERKYTVDRIVPLFKAIQSVYREYSFDWIEVQASCIKDIKELFPEIDFTLNKVDGIGSKVSNNKEIIFIEVSGGPENAVLKHVKEDTEKLIKEAMFGLISLLRGYLGKGAEKARNICVYMVQCIGDRITLSEVCLDKKHFYKISQIKSAMLPFSFDEVEKFMEVFELLYALIDGLKNQTRELKKLMLADPISNVPTIRDWIWDAKITFLTLIY
;
A
#
# COMPACT_ATOMS: atom_id res chain seq x y z
N MET A 1 41.77 -2.14 -4.18
CA MET A 1 40.44 -1.90 -3.57
C MET A 1 39.85 -3.27 -3.31
N THR A 2 39.29 -3.53 -2.13
CA THR A 2 38.69 -4.83 -1.83
C THR A 2 37.40 -4.98 -2.65
N ASP A 3 37.32 -6.00 -3.51
CA ASP A 3 36.17 -6.33 -4.38
C ASP A 3 34.88 -6.70 -3.63
N LYS A 4 34.84 -6.48 -2.31
CA LYS A 4 33.66 -6.65 -1.48
C LYS A 4 33.24 -5.28 -0.99
N GLY A 5 32.29 -4.67 -1.70
CA GLY A 5 31.57 -3.50 -1.20
C GLY A 5 30.95 -3.80 0.19
N PRO A 6 30.72 -2.79 1.02
CA PRO A 6 30.29 -2.97 2.42
C PRO A 6 28.86 -3.53 2.59
N LEU A 7 28.06 -3.62 1.52
CA LEU A 7 26.65 -4.02 1.62
C LEU A 7 26.51 -5.50 1.23
N ASN A 8 26.38 -6.34 2.26
CA ASN A 8 26.18 -7.77 2.11
C ASN A 8 24.77 -8.06 1.56
N ARG A 9 24.68 -8.68 0.38
CA ARG A 9 23.41 -9.18 -0.19
C ARG A 9 22.88 -10.42 0.54
N PHE A 10 23.76 -11.16 1.23
CA PHE A 10 23.41 -12.26 2.14
C PHE A 10 23.03 -11.71 3.52
N ILE A 11 21.94 -10.95 3.56
CA ILE A 11 21.35 -10.33 4.74
C ILE A 11 19.96 -10.93 4.97
N GLY A 12 19.61 -11.20 6.23
CA GLY A 12 18.28 -11.68 6.58
C GLY A 12 17.22 -10.60 6.35
N GLU A 13 16.01 -11.00 5.96
CA GLU A 13 14.89 -10.13 5.59
C GLU A 13 14.64 -8.99 6.59
N ARG A 14 14.44 -9.29 7.88
CA ARG A 14 14.22 -8.22 8.90
C ARG A 14 15.34 -7.18 8.95
N LYS A 15 16.60 -7.62 8.83
CA LYS A 15 17.74 -6.70 8.85
C LYS A 15 17.79 -5.90 7.55
N TYR A 16 17.47 -6.51 6.41
CA TYR A 16 17.31 -5.83 5.13
C TYR A 16 16.21 -4.75 5.18
N THR A 17 15.04 -5.09 5.71
CA THR A 17 13.93 -4.15 5.91
C THR A 17 14.38 -2.93 6.73
N VAL A 18 15.01 -3.16 7.88
CA VAL A 18 15.46 -2.08 8.78
C VAL A 18 16.57 -1.23 8.17
N ASP A 19 17.56 -1.85 7.52
CA ASP A 19 18.76 -1.15 7.05
C ASP A 19 18.54 -0.45 5.69
N ARG A 20 17.61 -0.94 4.85
CA ARG A 20 17.47 -0.50 3.45
C ARG A 20 16.10 0.09 3.11
N ILE A 21 15.02 -0.43 3.69
CA ILE A 21 13.65 -0.03 3.32
C ILE A 21 13.14 1.06 4.26
N VAL A 22 13.17 0.81 5.58
CA VAL A 22 12.71 1.74 6.62
C VAL A 22 13.28 3.17 6.45
N PRO A 23 14.58 3.37 6.14
CA PRO A 23 15.14 4.72 6.01
C PRO A 23 14.49 5.57 4.90
N LEU A 24 14.06 4.95 3.80
CA LEU A 24 13.42 5.65 2.67
C LEU A 24 12.13 6.36 3.11
N PHE A 25 11.32 5.66 3.90
CA PHE A 25 10.02 6.15 4.38
C PHE A 25 10.15 7.01 5.63
N LYS A 26 11.16 6.75 6.49
CA LYS A 26 11.51 7.70 7.57
C LYS A 26 11.92 9.06 7.03
N ALA A 27 12.62 9.10 5.88
CA ALA A 27 12.93 10.34 5.20
C ALA A 27 11.68 11.07 4.68
N ILE A 28 10.66 10.34 4.22
CA ILE A 28 9.35 10.93 3.89
C ILE A 28 8.70 11.51 5.16
N GLN A 29 8.60 10.73 6.24
CA GLN A 29 7.95 11.13 7.49
C GLN A 29 8.60 12.37 8.12
N SER A 30 9.92 12.52 8.01
CA SER A 30 10.63 13.67 8.59
C SER A 30 10.29 14.99 7.90
N VAL A 31 9.87 14.94 6.63
CA VAL A 31 9.51 16.10 5.82
C VAL A 31 7.99 16.30 5.77
N TYR A 32 7.22 15.24 5.55
CA TYR A 32 5.77 15.23 5.40
C TYR A 32 5.09 14.74 6.69
N ARG A 33 4.93 15.65 7.66
CA ARG A 33 4.37 15.37 8.99
C ARG A 33 2.90 14.93 8.95
N GLU A 34 2.24 15.00 7.80
CA GLU A 34 0.90 14.47 7.59
C GLU A 34 0.85 12.94 7.62
N TYR A 35 1.99 12.28 7.47
CA TYR A 35 2.10 10.82 7.42
C TYR A 35 2.98 10.30 8.56
N SER A 36 2.59 9.17 9.13
CA SER A 36 3.37 8.39 10.10
C SER A 36 3.57 6.98 9.59
N PHE A 37 4.71 6.38 9.89
CA PHE A 37 5.01 5.01 9.49
C PHE A 37 5.34 4.15 10.70
N ASP A 38 4.62 3.04 10.81
CA ASP A 38 4.87 1.97 11.77
C ASP A 38 5.48 0.77 11.03
N TRP A 39 6.38 0.06 11.71
CA TRP A 39 7.21 -0.98 11.10
C TRP A 39 7.28 -2.24 11.93
N ILE A 40 7.56 -3.34 11.23
CA ILE A 40 7.78 -4.68 11.72
C ILE A 40 6.52 -5.31 12.30
N GLU A 41 5.89 -6.19 11.51
CA GLU A 41 4.78 -7.04 11.94
C GLU A 41 3.62 -6.25 12.58
N VAL A 42 3.28 -5.11 11.98
CA VAL A 42 2.24 -4.19 12.45
C VAL A 42 0.87 -4.75 12.09
N GLN A 43 -0.04 -4.76 13.05
CA GLN A 43 -1.42 -5.15 12.82
C GLN A 43 -2.21 -3.99 12.21
N ALA A 44 -2.79 -4.21 11.02
CA ALA A 44 -3.61 -3.21 10.36
C ALA A 44 -4.91 -2.92 11.15
N SER A 45 -5.07 -1.67 11.56
CA SER A 45 -6.23 -1.16 12.29
C SER A 45 -7.47 -1.07 11.41
N CYS A 46 -7.32 -0.97 10.08
CA CYS A 46 -8.42 -0.97 9.13
C CYS A 46 -9.31 -2.22 9.28
N ILE A 47 -8.77 -3.35 9.74
CA ILE A 47 -9.53 -4.58 9.98
C ILE A 47 -10.66 -4.37 11.00
N LYS A 48 -10.50 -3.47 11.97
CA LYS A 48 -11.58 -3.15 12.92
C LYS A 48 -12.78 -2.51 12.21
N ASP A 49 -12.50 -1.58 11.30
CA ASP A 49 -13.54 -0.97 10.46
C ASP A 49 -14.24 -2.01 9.57
N ILE A 50 -13.47 -2.95 9.02
CA ILE A 50 -14.01 -4.04 8.20
C ILE A 50 -14.92 -4.96 9.02
N LYS A 51 -14.50 -5.37 10.23
CA LYS A 51 -15.32 -6.20 11.12
C LYS A 51 -16.64 -5.52 11.51
N GLU A 52 -16.64 -4.20 11.70
CA GLU A 52 -17.87 -3.45 11.98
C GLU A 52 -18.80 -3.35 10.76
N LEU A 53 -18.24 -3.25 9.55
CA LEU A 53 -19.02 -3.22 8.31
C LEU A 53 -19.54 -4.60 7.91
N PHE A 54 -18.80 -5.66 8.25
CA PHE A 54 -19.05 -7.03 7.82
C PHE A 54 -18.87 -8.02 8.99
N PRO A 55 -19.76 -7.99 10.00
CA PRO A 55 -19.61 -8.81 11.21
C PRO A 55 -19.77 -10.32 10.93
N GLU A 56 -20.39 -10.68 9.81
CA GLU A 56 -20.66 -12.08 9.41
C GLU A 56 -19.41 -12.83 8.93
N ILE A 57 -18.29 -12.13 8.72
CA ILE A 57 -17.09 -12.67 8.08
C ILE A 57 -15.98 -12.78 9.11
N ASP A 58 -15.44 -13.99 9.25
CA ASP A 58 -14.25 -14.21 10.04
C ASP A 58 -13.00 -13.75 9.25
N PHE A 59 -12.49 -12.57 9.62
CA PHE A 59 -11.25 -12.06 9.07
C PHE A 59 -10.07 -12.48 9.93
N THR A 60 -9.20 -13.31 9.37
CA THR A 60 -7.85 -13.54 9.91
C THR A 60 -7.09 -12.23 9.96
N LEU A 61 -6.58 -11.90 11.14
CA LEU A 61 -5.76 -10.72 11.36
C LEU A 61 -4.38 -10.96 10.79
N ASN A 62 -4.04 -10.28 9.70
CA ASN A 62 -2.69 -10.29 9.19
C ASN A 62 -1.90 -9.12 9.78
N LYS A 63 -0.59 -9.33 9.82
CA LYS A 63 0.39 -8.30 10.10
C LYS A 63 1.11 -7.98 8.82
N VAL A 64 1.48 -6.72 8.66
CA VAL A 64 2.31 -6.26 7.54
C VAL A 64 3.65 -5.73 8.03
N ASP A 65 4.65 -5.72 7.14
CA ASP A 65 5.99 -5.26 7.49
C ASP A 65 6.06 -3.75 7.73
N GLY A 66 5.19 -2.99 7.08
CA GLY A 66 5.06 -1.56 7.33
C GLY A 66 3.70 -1.00 6.95
N ILE A 67 3.26 0.01 7.69
CA ILE A 67 2.04 0.77 7.43
C ILE A 67 2.38 2.24 7.41
N GLY A 68 1.91 2.96 6.39
CA GLY A 68 1.85 4.42 6.37
C GLY A 68 0.42 4.89 6.61
N SER A 69 0.26 5.72 7.64
CA SER A 69 -1.02 6.24 8.10
C SER A 69 -1.06 7.76 8.00
N LYS A 70 -2.24 8.32 7.78
CA LYS A 70 -2.45 9.76 7.84
C LYS A 70 -2.69 10.19 9.29
N VAL A 71 -1.84 11.08 9.80
CA VAL A 71 -1.84 11.52 11.21
C VAL A 71 -3.17 12.15 11.62
N SER A 72 -3.85 12.85 10.71
CA SER A 72 -5.08 13.59 11.03
C SER A 72 -6.28 12.71 11.41
N ASN A 73 -6.32 11.46 10.92
CA ASN A 73 -7.49 10.58 11.10
C ASN A 73 -7.11 9.11 11.32
N ASN A 74 -5.82 8.81 11.47
CA ASN A 74 -5.25 7.47 11.63
C ASN A 74 -5.70 6.47 10.57
N LYS A 75 -6.06 6.94 9.37
CA LYS A 75 -6.40 6.03 8.26
C LYS A 75 -5.13 5.55 7.58
N GLU A 76 -5.03 4.23 7.47
CA GLU A 76 -3.94 3.50 6.83
C GLU A 76 -4.10 3.62 5.31
N ILE A 77 -3.08 4.15 4.64
CA ILE A 77 -3.13 4.51 3.22
C ILE A 77 -1.92 4.03 2.42
N ILE A 78 -0.91 3.47 3.09
CA ILE A 78 0.26 2.83 2.49
C ILE A 78 0.47 1.50 3.20
N PHE A 79 0.60 0.41 2.45
CA PHE A 79 0.85 -0.93 2.97
C PHE A 79 2.15 -1.46 2.37
N ILE A 80 3.01 -2.03 3.19
CA ILE A 80 4.38 -2.39 2.80
C ILE A 80 4.66 -3.85 3.18
N GLU A 81 5.14 -4.63 2.22
CA GLU A 81 5.65 -5.99 2.40
C GLU A 81 7.06 -6.14 1.83
N VAL A 82 7.92 -6.87 2.55
CA VAL A 82 9.27 -7.22 2.14
C VAL A 82 9.39 -8.74 2.08
N SER A 83 9.26 -9.29 0.87
CA SER A 83 9.30 -10.72 0.62
C SER A 83 10.73 -11.20 0.41
N GLY A 84 11.40 -11.56 1.52
CA GLY A 84 12.74 -12.11 1.53
C GLY A 84 13.87 -11.07 1.53
N GLY A 85 15.08 -11.55 1.83
CA GLY A 85 16.30 -10.79 1.62
C GLY A 85 16.68 -10.69 0.13
N PRO A 86 17.69 -9.87 -0.22
CA PRO A 86 18.04 -9.54 -1.60
C PRO A 86 18.28 -10.75 -2.50
N GLU A 87 18.87 -11.82 -1.95
CA GLU A 87 19.23 -13.06 -2.69
C GLU A 87 18.34 -14.26 -2.31
N ASN A 88 17.35 -14.08 -1.42
CA ASN A 88 16.64 -15.18 -0.77
C ASN A 88 15.11 -15.15 -0.98
N ALA A 89 14.63 -14.49 -2.03
CA ALA A 89 13.20 -14.46 -2.34
C ALA A 89 12.71 -15.83 -2.82
N VAL A 90 11.92 -16.52 -1.99
CA VAL A 90 11.29 -17.79 -2.35
C VAL A 90 9.92 -17.52 -2.97
N LEU A 91 9.68 -18.03 -4.18
CA LEU A 91 8.47 -17.74 -4.96
C LEU A 91 7.15 -17.98 -4.19
N LYS A 92 7.09 -19.04 -3.38
CA LYS A 92 5.92 -19.34 -2.55
C LYS A 92 5.64 -18.21 -1.55
N HIS A 93 6.66 -17.76 -0.83
CA HIS A 93 6.55 -16.68 0.15
C HIS A 93 6.16 -15.36 -0.51
N VAL A 94 6.78 -15.04 -1.66
CA VAL A 94 6.44 -13.85 -2.45
C VAL A 94 4.95 -13.84 -2.81
N LYS A 95 4.41 -14.96 -3.27
CA LYS A 95 2.98 -15.06 -3.63
C LYS A 95 2.07 -14.85 -2.42
N GLU A 96 2.38 -15.50 -1.29
CA GLU A 96 1.61 -15.37 -0.05
C GLU A 96 1.62 -13.92 0.46
N ASP A 97 2.77 -13.25 0.42
CA ASP A 97 2.89 -11.84 0.79
C ASP A 97 2.19 -10.89 -0.19
N THR A 98 2.23 -11.16 -1.50
CA THR A 98 1.47 -10.37 -2.48
C THR A 98 -0.03 -10.47 -2.21
N GLU A 99 -0.56 -11.66 -1.99
CA GLU A 99 -1.98 -11.87 -1.68
C GLU A 99 -2.39 -11.17 -0.38
N LYS A 100 -1.53 -11.26 0.65
CA LYS A 100 -1.67 -10.54 1.93
C LYS A 100 -1.70 -9.03 1.71
N LEU A 101 -0.72 -8.47 0.99
CA LEU A 101 -0.62 -7.04 0.70
C LEU A 101 -1.84 -6.50 -0.03
N ILE A 102 -2.32 -7.21 -1.06
CA ILE A 102 -3.51 -6.84 -1.81
C ILE A 102 -4.74 -6.78 -0.90
N LYS A 103 -4.92 -7.80 -0.06
CA LYS A 103 -6.05 -7.88 0.86
C LYS A 103 -6.05 -6.72 1.86
N GLU A 104 -4.90 -6.43 2.47
CA GLU A 104 -4.79 -5.33 3.44
C GLU A 104 -4.99 -3.97 2.78
N ALA A 105 -4.47 -3.75 1.57
CA ALA A 105 -4.71 -2.52 0.83
C ALA A 105 -6.19 -2.33 0.47
N MET A 106 -6.88 -3.40 0.05
CA MET A 106 -8.33 -3.34 -0.17
C MET A 106 -9.09 -2.95 1.11
N PHE A 107 -8.70 -3.52 2.25
CA PHE A 107 -9.29 -3.15 3.55
C PHE A 107 -8.98 -1.70 3.95
N GLY A 108 -7.77 -1.22 3.70
CA GLY A 108 -7.40 0.17 3.87
C GLY A 108 -8.29 1.11 3.05
N LEU A 109 -8.53 0.78 1.78
CA LEU A 109 -9.40 1.57 0.92
C LEU A 109 -10.85 1.59 1.41
N ILE A 110 -11.41 0.44 1.80
CA ILE A 110 -12.76 0.37 2.36
C ILE A 110 -12.86 1.17 3.66
N SER A 111 -11.88 1.02 4.55
CA SER A 111 -11.79 1.79 5.81
C SER A 111 -11.73 3.29 5.56
N LEU A 112 -10.98 3.74 4.55
CA LEU A 112 -10.88 5.14 4.15
C LEU A 112 -12.23 5.68 3.63
N LEU A 113 -12.96 4.87 2.87
CA LEU A 113 -14.25 5.23 2.26
C LEU A 113 -15.45 5.06 3.19
N ARG A 114 -15.29 4.42 4.36
CA ARG A 114 -16.34 4.18 5.35
C ARG A 114 -17.13 5.42 5.76
N GLY A 115 -16.48 6.57 5.84
CA GLY A 115 -17.14 7.85 6.18
C GLY A 115 -18.05 8.40 5.07
N TYR A 116 -18.03 7.80 3.88
CA TYR A 116 -18.61 8.34 2.66
C TYR A 116 -19.60 7.39 1.98
N LEU A 117 -20.07 6.33 2.66
CA LEU A 117 -20.86 5.25 2.07
C LEU A 117 -22.08 5.70 1.25
N GLY A 118 -22.70 6.83 1.61
CA GLY A 118 -23.85 7.41 0.89
C GLY A 118 -23.50 8.33 -0.29
N LYS A 119 -22.22 8.54 -0.59
CA LYS A 119 -21.77 9.34 -1.75
C LYS A 119 -21.77 8.47 -3.01
N GLY A 120 -21.85 9.10 -4.18
CA GLY A 120 -21.84 8.40 -5.47
C GLY A 120 -20.51 7.68 -5.71
N ALA A 121 -20.57 6.42 -6.13
CA ALA A 121 -19.40 5.54 -6.22
C ALA A 121 -18.37 5.97 -7.28
N GLU A 122 -18.84 6.49 -8.42
CA GLU A 122 -17.97 7.01 -9.49
C GLU A 122 -17.02 8.11 -8.98
N LYS A 123 -17.47 8.93 -8.01
CA LYS A 123 -16.64 9.99 -7.41
C LYS A 123 -15.51 9.44 -6.54
N ALA A 124 -15.60 8.19 -6.11
CA ALA A 124 -14.59 7.55 -5.27
C ALA A 124 -13.51 6.79 -6.06
N ARG A 125 -13.66 6.63 -7.38
CA ARG A 125 -12.73 5.85 -8.22
C ARG A 125 -11.31 6.39 -8.26
N ASN A 126 -11.15 7.70 -8.07
CA ASN A 126 -9.84 8.35 -8.06
C ASN A 126 -9.22 8.40 -6.65
N ILE A 127 -9.90 7.83 -5.64
CA ILE A 127 -9.34 7.68 -4.30
C ILE A 127 -8.70 6.31 -4.23
N CYS A 128 -7.39 6.32 -4.03
CA CYS A 128 -6.57 5.13 -3.99
C CYS A 128 -5.78 5.04 -2.69
N VAL A 129 -5.43 3.83 -2.29
CA VAL A 129 -4.37 3.57 -1.31
C VAL A 129 -3.17 2.96 -2.03
N TYR A 130 -2.00 2.96 -1.38
CA TYR A 130 -0.74 2.59 -2.00
C TYR A 130 -0.20 1.29 -1.42
N MET A 131 0.40 0.48 -2.28
CA MET A 131 1.10 -0.74 -1.93
C MET A 131 2.57 -0.58 -2.30
N VAL A 132 3.46 -1.00 -1.41
CA VAL A 132 4.88 -1.13 -1.68
C VAL A 132 5.25 -2.58 -1.44
N GLN A 133 5.73 -3.25 -2.48
CA GLN A 133 6.27 -4.60 -2.33
C GLN A 133 7.76 -4.59 -2.66
N CYS A 134 8.58 -5.12 -1.75
CA CYS A 134 9.98 -5.40 -2.01
C CYS A 134 10.15 -6.91 -2.25
N ILE A 135 10.69 -7.30 -3.40
CA ILE A 135 11.00 -8.70 -3.74
C ILE A 135 12.48 -8.73 -4.10
N GLY A 136 13.30 -9.38 -3.27
CA GLY A 136 14.74 -9.30 -3.40
C GLY A 136 15.22 -7.84 -3.32
N ASP A 137 15.94 -7.37 -4.33
CA ASP A 137 16.43 -5.99 -4.43
C ASP A 137 15.50 -5.04 -5.19
N ARG A 138 14.33 -5.51 -5.64
CA ARG A 138 13.37 -4.68 -6.37
C ARG A 138 12.28 -4.15 -5.46
N ILE A 139 12.09 -2.84 -5.45
CA ILE A 139 10.96 -2.16 -4.80
C ILE A 139 9.95 -1.73 -5.86
N THR A 140 8.68 -2.06 -5.64
CA THR A 140 7.57 -1.75 -6.56
C THR A 140 6.48 -1.00 -5.82
N LEU A 141 6.08 0.15 -6.37
CA LEU A 141 4.96 0.97 -5.94
C LEU A 141 3.75 0.71 -6.84
N SER A 142 2.62 0.40 -6.23
CA SER A 142 1.33 0.22 -6.88
C SER A 142 0.24 0.99 -6.15
N GLU A 143 -0.87 1.25 -6.83
CA GLU A 143 -2.09 1.80 -6.23
C GLU A 143 -3.26 0.81 -6.32
N VAL A 144 -4.17 0.90 -5.34
CA VAL A 144 -5.43 0.16 -5.31
C VAL A 144 -6.57 1.17 -5.25
N CYS A 145 -7.50 1.10 -6.20
CA CYS A 145 -8.65 1.99 -6.30
C CYS A 145 -9.93 1.18 -6.59
N LEU A 146 -11.10 1.78 -6.35
CA LEU A 146 -12.37 1.23 -6.82
C LEU A 146 -12.46 1.37 -8.35
N ASP A 147 -12.86 0.31 -9.05
CA ASP A 147 -13.05 0.36 -10.50
C ASP A 147 -14.52 0.36 -10.90
N LYS A 148 -15.23 -0.67 -10.46
CA LYS A 148 -16.65 -0.89 -10.71
C LYS A 148 -17.24 -1.64 -9.52
N LYS A 149 -18.56 -1.84 -9.53
CA LYS A 149 -19.27 -2.56 -8.49
C LYS A 149 -18.58 -3.90 -8.13
N HIS A 150 -18.01 -3.97 -6.92
CA HIS A 150 -17.27 -5.11 -6.33
C HIS A 150 -15.89 -5.43 -6.92
N PHE A 151 -15.38 -4.59 -7.82
CA PHE A 151 -14.05 -4.77 -8.40
C PHE A 151 -13.12 -3.64 -8.01
N TYR A 152 -11.91 -4.03 -7.67
CA TYR A 152 -10.80 -3.16 -7.34
C TYR A 152 -9.79 -3.25 -8.47
N LYS A 153 -9.23 -2.10 -8.87
CA LYS A 153 -8.14 -2.05 -9.83
C LYS A 153 -6.84 -1.85 -9.07
N ILE A 154 -5.86 -2.69 -9.40
CA ILE A 154 -4.49 -2.52 -8.98
C ILE A 154 -3.71 -2.02 -10.19
N SER A 155 -2.86 -1.02 -10.00
CA SER A 155 -2.01 -0.49 -11.07
C SER A 155 -0.60 -0.27 -10.54
N GLN A 156 0.39 -0.89 -11.18
CA GLN A 156 1.79 -0.61 -10.90
C GLN A 156 2.12 0.80 -11.40
N ILE A 157 2.68 1.62 -10.51
CA ILE A 157 3.09 3.00 -10.82
C ILE A 157 4.56 3.02 -11.22
N LYS A 158 5.42 2.43 -10.39
CA LYS A 158 6.86 2.44 -10.59
C LYS A 158 7.54 1.25 -9.94
N SER A 159 8.63 0.79 -10.53
CA SER A 159 9.53 -0.20 -9.95
C SER A 159 10.96 0.30 -10.07
N ALA A 160 11.78 0.05 -9.05
CA ALA A 160 13.17 0.48 -9.00
C ALA A 160 14.05 -0.61 -8.36
N MET A 161 15.32 -0.62 -8.71
CA MET A 161 16.32 -1.50 -8.11
C MET A 161 17.04 -0.79 -6.96
N LEU A 162 17.11 -1.44 -5.80
CA LEU A 162 17.87 -0.94 -4.66
C LEU A 162 19.36 -1.24 -4.87
N PRO A 163 20.24 -0.24 -4.79
CA PRO A 163 21.67 -0.45 -5.00
C PRO A 163 22.33 -1.16 -3.80
N PHE A 164 23.33 -2.00 -4.06
CA PHE A 164 24.15 -2.70 -3.05
C PHE A 164 25.65 -2.41 -3.20
N SER A 165 26.03 -1.54 -4.11
CA SER A 165 27.40 -1.04 -4.21
C SER A 165 27.40 0.42 -4.62
N PHE A 166 28.53 1.09 -4.42
CA PHE A 166 28.68 2.48 -4.86
C PHE A 166 28.66 2.61 -6.38
N ASP A 167 29.09 1.56 -7.09
CA ASP A 167 29.04 1.48 -8.56
C ASP A 167 27.61 1.45 -9.12
N GLU A 168 26.61 1.31 -8.25
CA GLU A 168 25.18 1.33 -8.60
C GLU A 168 24.46 2.57 -8.04
N VAL A 169 25.20 3.57 -7.55
CA VAL A 169 24.63 4.73 -6.87
C VAL A 169 23.60 5.48 -7.74
N GLU A 170 23.76 5.46 -9.06
CA GLU A 170 22.81 6.04 -9.99
C GLU A 170 21.42 5.41 -9.93
N LYS A 171 21.30 4.15 -9.49
CA LYS A 171 20.00 3.47 -9.30
C LYS A 171 19.13 4.14 -8.24
N PHE A 172 19.72 4.91 -7.32
CA PHE A 172 18.95 5.72 -6.38
C PHE A 172 18.04 6.74 -7.07
N MET A 173 18.36 7.18 -8.30
CA MET A 173 17.48 8.08 -9.04
C MET A 173 16.10 7.47 -9.25
N GLU A 174 16.02 6.21 -9.67
CA GLU A 174 14.74 5.50 -9.84
C GLU A 174 14.01 5.31 -8.50
N VAL A 175 14.75 5.06 -7.42
CA VAL A 175 14.20 4.96 -6.06
C VAL A 175 13.58 6.30 -5.64
N PHE A 176 14.27 7.42 -5.87
CA PHE A 176 13.74 8.75 -5.55
C PHE A 176 12.54 9.13 -6.41
N GLU A 177 12.54 8.75 -7.69
CA GLU A 177 11.37 8.92 -8.56
C GLU A 177 10.16 8.10 -8.08
N LEU A 178 10.39 6.90 -7.55
CA LEU A 178 9.34 6.09 -6.91
C LEU A 178 8.79 6.77 -5.65
N LEU A 179 9.65 7.29 -4.77
CA LEU A 179 9.21 8.03 -3.59
C LEU A 179 8.46 9.31 -3.96
N TYR A 180 8.92 10.01 -5.00
CA TYR A 180 8.22 11.19 -5.52
C TYR A 180 6.82 10.84 -6.04
N ALA A 181 6.70 9.75 -6.81
CA ALA A 181 5.40 9.27 -7.31
C ALA A 181 4.44 8.90 -6.17
N LEU A 182 4.95 8.28 -5.10
CA LEU A 182 4.16 8.02 -3.89
C LEU A 182 3.64 9.32 -3.27
N ILE A 183 4.51 10.33 -3.07
CA ILE A 183 4.10 11.61 -2.49
C ILE A 183 3.07 12.33 -3.37
N ASP A 184 3.27 12.36 -4.68
CA ASP A 184 2.32 12.98 -5.61
C ASP A 184 0.95 12.28 -5.56
N GLY A 185 0.97 10.94 -5.53
CA GLY A 185 -0.22 10.13 -5.32
C GLY A 185 -0.95 10.48 -4.02
N LEU A 186 -0.25 10.55 -2.89
CA LEU A 186 -0.85 10.89 -1.59
C LEU A 186 -1.46 12.30 -1.57
N LYS A 187 -0.84 13.26 -2.27
CA LYS A 187 -1.40 14.62 -2.47
C LYS A 187 -2.68 14.56 -3.32
N ASN A 188 -2.67 13.80 -4.42
CA ASN A 188 -3.85 13.59 -5.24
C ASN A 188 -4.99 12.94 -4.43
N GLN A 189 -4.73 11.85 -3.70
CA GLN A 189 -5.70 11.20 -2.82
C GLN A 189 -6.34 12.21 -1.85
N THR A 190 -5.54 13.06 -1.22
CA THR A 190 -6.05 14.09 -0.30
C THR A 190 -6.97 15.10 -1.02
N ARG A 191 -6.65 15.48 -2.25
CA ARG A 191 -7.49 16.36 -3.08
C ARG A 191 -8.81 15.68 -3.46
N GLU A 192 -8.77 14.43 -3.92
CA GLU A 192 -9.97 13.69 -4.34
C GLU A 192 -10.89 13.37 -3.14
N LEU A 193 -10.33 13.04 -1.97
CA LEU A 193 -11.11 12.91 -0.73
C LEU A 193 -11.82 14.21 -0.35
N LYS A 194 -11.16 15.36 -0.47
CA LYS A 194 -11.80 16.66 -0.22
C LYS A 194 -12.96 16.92 -1.17
N LYS A 195 -12.80 16.60 -2.46
CA LYS A 195 -13.90 16.69 -3.44
C LYS A 195 -15.06 15.75 -3.08
N LEU A 196 -14.79 14.52 -2.68
CA LEU A 196 -15.82 13.56 -2.26
C LEU A 196 -16.57 14.03 -1.01
N MET A 197 -15.86 14.59 -0.04
CA MET A 197 -16.46 15.14 1.17
C MET A 197 -17.48 16.25 0.83
N LEU A 198 -17.10 17.18 -0.04
CA LEU A 198 -17.91 18.33 -0.46
C LEU A 198 -19.02 17.96 -1.47
N ALA A 199 -18.97 16.77 -2.06
CA ALA A 199 -19.97 16.36 -3.05
C ALA A 199 -21.36 16.17 -2.41
N ASP A 200 -22.41 16.71 -3.03
CA ASP A 200 -23.78 16.47 -2.56
C ASP A 200 -24.15 14.97 -2.60
N PRO A 201 -24.99 14.50 -1.67
CA PRO A 201 -25.63 13.19 -1.78
C PRO A 201 -26.45 13.15 -3.08
N ILE A 202 -26.21 12.15 -3.92
CA ILE A 202 -26.92 12.02 -5.20
C ILE A 202 -28.01 10.97 -5.04
N SER A 203 -29.24 11.30 -5.44
CA SER A 203 -30.32 10.32 -5.61
C SER A 203 -30.18 9.61 -6.96
N ASN A 204 -30.51 8.31 -7.01
CA ASN A 204 -30.57 7.49 -8.23
C ASN A 204 -29.24 7.14 -8.91
N VAL A 205 -28.11 7.17 -8.19
CA VAL A 205 -26.85 6.60 -8.67
C VAL A 205 -26.31 5.56 -7.67
N PRO A 206 -25.55 4.54 -8.11
CA PRO A 206 -24.87 3.63 -7.20
C PRO A 206 -24.00 4.40 -6.22
N THR A 207 -24.17 4.08 -4.94
CA THR A 207 -23.40 4.64 -3.83
C THR A 207 -22.13 3.83 -3.60
N ILE A 208 -21.18 4.39 -2.86
CA ILE A 208 -19.97 3.68 -2.43
C ILE A 208 -20.35 2.37 -1.72
N ARG A 209 -21.41 2.38 -0.89
CA ARG A 209 -21.93 1.18 -0.24
C ARG A 209 -22.26 0.07 -1.24
N ASP A 210 -22.87 0.42 -2.37
CA ASP A 210 -23.25 -0.53 -3.41
C ASP A 210 -22.05 -1.13 -4.15
N TRP A 211 -20.88 -0.49 -4.08
CA TRP A 211 -19.67 -0.91 -4.79
C TRP A 211 -18.71 -1.70 -3.92
N ILE A 212 -18.55 -1.34 -2.64
CA ILE A 212 -17.55 -1.97 -1.77
C ILE A 212 -17.90 -3.43 -1.39
N TRP A 213 -19.12 -3.93 -1.66
CA TRP A 213 -19.51 -5.28 -1.20
C TRP A 213 -20.59 -6.06 -1.99
N ASP A 214 -20.28 -7.32 -2.34
CA ASP A 214 -21.22 -8.44 -2.56
C ASP A 214 -20.76 -9.62 -1.69
N ALA A 215 -21.68 -10.42 -1.18
CA ALA A 215 -21.40 -11.62 -0.36
C ALA A 215 -20.57 -12.70 -1.09
N LYS A 216 -20.23 -12.47 -2.36
CA LYS A 216 -19.49 -13.36 -3.26
C LYS A 216 -18.18 -12.77 -3.77
N ILE A 217 -17.43 -12.00 -2.96
CA ILE A 217 -16.08 -11.57 -3.38
C ILE A 217 -15.18 -12.81 -3.50
N THR A 218 -15.13 -13.35 -4.72
CA THR A 218 -14.06 -14.21 -5.22
C THR A 218 -12.90 -13.29 -5.52
N PHE A 219 -11.77 -13.48 -4.82
CA PHE A 219 -10.51 -12.80 -5.10
C PHE A 219 -10.01 -13.20 -6.49
N LEU A 220 -10.45 -12.48 -7.53
CA LEU A 220 -9.92 -12.63 -8.88
C LEU A 220 -8.69 -11.74 -9.00
N THR A 221 -7.54 -12.31 -8.65
CA THR A 221 -6.23 -11.73 -8.96
C THR A 221 -6.04 -11.81 -10.49
N LEU A 222 -6.37 -10.76 -11.23
CA LEU A 222 -5.86 -10.58 -12.59
C LEU A 222 -4.48 -9.96 -12.47
N ILE A 223 -3.47 -10.82 -12.36
CA ILE A 223 -2.07 -10.45 -12.59
C ILE A 223 -1.89 -10.48 -14.11
N TYR A 224 -1.62 -9.32 -14.72
CA TYR A 224 -1.01 -9.23 -16.05
C TYR A 224 0.46 -8.89 -15.90
#